data_AF-A0A969MHR3-F1
#
_entry.id   AF-A0A969MHR3-F1
#
_cell.length_a   1.000
_cell.length_b   1.000
_cell.length_c   1.000
_cell.angle_alpha   90.00
_cell.angle_beta   90.00
_cell.angle_gamma   90.00
#
_symmetry.space_group_name_H-M   'P 1'
#
loop_
_entity.id
_entity.type
_entity.pdbx_description
1 polymer ?
#
loop_
_entity_poly.entity_id
_entity_poly.type
_entity_poly.pdbx_seq_one_letter_code
_entity_poly.pdbx_strand_id
1 'polypeptide(L)'
;MKAHIQTINSINQNNQKSQYIPFENELDLCCMVRIERDNRKVGAFLLNQGDIKDENQFQVVFAFQIKGVHSQIYPEEIASISASISEAMKSILPGEKCTFLLGRYSDDSARLEHL
;
A
#
# COMPACT_ATOMS: atom_id res chain seq x y z
N MET A 1 23.10 5.81 -3.12
CA MET A 1 23.29 5.12 -1.81
C MET A 1 21.95 5.08 -1.09
N LYS A 2 21.32 3.91 -1.07
CA LYS A 2 20.01 3.65 -0.45
C LYS A 2 20.15 3.73 1.07
N ALA A 3 19.32 4.50 1.76
CA ALA A 3 19.35 4.59 3.21
C ALA A 3 18.85 3.25 3.78
N HIS A 4 19.75 2.47 4.39
CA HIS A 4 19.40 1.18 4.99
C HIS A 4 19.28 1.35 6.51
N ILE A 5 18.06 1.26 7.03
CA ILE A 5 17.79 1.32 8.46
C ILE A 5 18.18 -0.02 9.09
N GLN A 6 18.83 -0.01 10.24
CA GLN A 6 19.25 -1.26 10.90
C GLN A 6 18.05 -2.09 11.34
N THR A 7 18.13 -3.42 11.16
CA THR A 7 17.10 -4.34 11.64
C THR A 7 17.10 -4.43 13.16
N ILE A 8 15.91 -4.49 13.76
CA ILE A 8 15.75 -4.57 15.21
C ILE A 8 15.63 -6.05 15.61
N ASN A 9 16.58 -6.53 16.41
CA ASN A 9 16.50 -7.87 16.99
C ASN A 9 15.82 -7.79 18.35
N SER A 10 14.80 -8.61 18.58
CA SER A 10 14.11 -8.72 19.86
C SER A 10 14.03 -10.18 20.29
N ILE A 11 14.01 -10.41 21.60
CA ILE A 11 13.75 -11.72 22.18
C ILE A 11 12.33 -11.66 22.75
N ASN A 12 11.44 -12.51 22.24
CA ASN A 12 10.07 -12.57 22.72
C ASN A 12 9.98 -13.27 24.09
N GLN A 13 8.81 -13.22 24.74
CA GLN A 13 8.58 -13.82 26.06
C GLN A 13 8.85 -15.34 26.11
N ASN A 14 8.86 -16.01 24.95
CA ASN A 14 9.15 -17.44 24.81
C ASN A 14 10.63 -17.72 24.48
N ASN A 15 11.52 -16.74 24.70
CA ASN A 15 12.96 -16.83 24.44
C ASN A 15 13.32 -17.08 22.96
N GLN A 16 12.40 -16.80 22.03
CA GLN A 16 12.62 -16.90 20.60
C GLN A 16 13.15 -15.57 20.07
N LYS A 17 14.13 -15.66 19.17
CA LYS A 17 14.68 -14.48 18.49
C LYS A 17 13.73 -14.08 17.35
N SER A 18 13.29 -12.83 17.36
CA SER A 18 12.52 -12.22 16.29
C SER A 18 13.33 -11.07 15.69
N GLN A 19 13.46 -11.07 14.37
CA GLN A 19 14.09 -9.98 13.63
C GLN A 19 12.99 -9.14 12.98
N TYR A 20 12.99 -7.85 13.28
CA TYR A 20 12.09 -6.87 12.68
C TYR A 20 12.86 -6.08 11.63
N ILE A 21 12.33 -6.12 10.40
CA ILE A 21 12.81 -5.32 9.29
C ILE A 21 11.97 -4.03 9.29
N PRO A 22 12.59 -2.84 9.38
CA PRO A 22 11.88 -1.57 9.24
C PRO A 22 11.08 -1.55 7.93
N PHE A 23 9.82 -1.12 7.99
CA PHE A 23 8.95 -1.11 6.81
C PHE A 23 9.51 -0.22 5.69
N GLU A 24 10.25 0.82 6.07
CA GLU A 24 10.90 1.74 5.16
C GLU A 24 11.92 1.03 4.27
N ASN A 25 12.59 -0.01 4.79
CA ASN A 25 13.52 -0.82 4.01
C ASN A 25 12.81 -1.78 3.05
N GLU A 26 11.63 -2.29 3.41
CA GLU A 26 10.83 -3.17 2.54
C GLU A 26 10.27 -2.40 1.35
N LEU A 27 9.88 -1.15 1.55
CA LEU A 27 9.27 -0.31 0.52
C LEU A 27 10.28 0.59 -0.21
N ASP A 28 11.54 0.60 0.19
CA ASP A 28 12.54 1.56 -0.28
C ASP A 28 12.12 3.02 -0.07
N LEU A 29 11.42 3.26 1.05
CA LEU A 29 10.80 4.54 1.36
C LEU A 29 11.87 5.59 1.70
N CYS A 30 11.91 6.67 0.92
CA CYS A 30 12.67 7.87 1.28
C CYS A 30 11.90 8.75 2.25
N CYS A 31 10.67 9.10 1.90
CA CYS A 31 9.82 9.94 2.75
C CYS A 31 8.35 9.87 2.34
N MET A 32 7.50 10.31 3.26
CA MET A 32 6.10 10.63 2.97
C MET A 32 6.02 12.06 2.44
N VAL A 33 5.26 12.25 1.36
CA VAL A 33 5.04 13.56 0.73
C VAL A 33 3.55 13.89 0.71
N ARG A 34 3.23 15.19 0.76
CA ARG A 34 1.88 15.70 0.53
C ARG A 34 1.88 16.49 -0.76
N ILE A 35 1.06 16.06 -1.72
CA ILE A 35 0.90 16.73 -3.01
C ILE A 35 -0.40 17.54 -2.95
N GLU A 36 -0.29 18.84 -3.19
CA GLU A 36 -1.41 19.77 -3.24
C GLU A 36 -1.63 20.25 -4.67
N ARG A 37 -2.82 20.01 -5.22
CA ARG A 37 -3.19 20.45 -6.57
C ARG A 37 -4.69 20.65 -6.66
N ASP A 38 -5.15 21.75 -7.27
CA ASP A 38 -6.56 22.01 -7.58
C ASP A 38 -7.50 21.77 -6.38
N ASN A 39 -7.11 22.29 -5.20
CA ASN A 39 -7.81 22.13 -3.92
C ASN A 39 -7.87 20.71 -3.35
N ARG A 40 -7.12 19.75 -3.92
CA ARG A 40 -6.97 18.38 -3.43
C ARG A 40 -5.62 18.22 -2.73
N LYS A 41 -5.64 17.54 -1.59
CA LYS A 41 -4.44 17.17 -0.82
C LYS A 41 -4.35 15.67 -0.77
N VAL A 42 -3.30 15.10 -1.36
CA VAL A 42 -3.10 13.66 -1.43
C VAL A 42 -1.75 13.32 -0.79
N GLY A 43 -1.77 12.33 0.11
CA GLY A 43 -0.55 11.75 0.66
C GLY A 43 0.04 10.72 -0.31
N ALA A 44 1.36 10.73 -0.44
CA ALA A 44 2.07 9.75 -1.25
C ALA A 44 3.40 9.36 -0.58
N PHE A 45 3.96 8.26 -1.04
CA PHE A 45 5.28 7.77 -0.66
C PHE A 45 6.27 8.07 -1.79
N LEU A 46 7.42 8.63 -1.45
CA LEU A 46 8.54 8.74 -2.38
C LEU A 46 9.48 7.58 -2.11
N LEU A 47 9.62 6.69 -3.10
CA LEU A 47 10.48 5.52 -3.04
C LEU A 47 11.76 5.77 -3.85
N ASN A 48 12.87 5.17 -3.44
CA ASN A 48 14.11 5.16 -4.22
C ASN A 48 14.53 3.73 -4.58
N GLN A 49 14.26 3.35 -5.82
CA GLN A 49 14.53 2.00 -6.33
C GLN A 49 15.91 1.86 -7.01
N GLY A 50 16.72 2.93 -7.07
CA GLY A 50 17.97 2.96 -7.81
C GLY A 50 19.17 3.52 -7.03
N ASP A 51 20.28 3.74 -7.74
CA ASP A 51 21.42 4.47 -7.20
C ASP A 51 21.31 5.97 -7.55
N ILE A 52 21.91 6.83 -6.73
CA ILE A 52 21.74 8.30 -6.77
C ILE A 52 22.04 8.92 -8.15
N LYS A 53 22.79 8.21 -9.00
CA LYS A 53 23.20 8.65 -10.34
C LYS A 53 22.15 8.40 -11.43
N ASP A 54 21.08 7.68 -11.14
CA ASP A 54 20.04 7.34 -12.13
C ASP A 54 18.86 8.32 -12.02
N GLU A 55 18.51 8.96 -13.14
CA GLU A 55 17.44 9.96 -13.21
C GLU A 55 16.05 9.34 -12.98
N ASN A 56 15.89 8.04 -13.23
CA ASN A 56 14.63 7.30 -13.07
C ASN A 56 14.52 6.53 -11.74
N GLN A 57 15.35 6.86 -10.74
CA GLN A 57 15.39 6.12 -9.47
C GLN A 57 14.19 6.39 -8.53
N PHE A 58 13.53 7.55 -8.69
CA PHE A 58 12.51 8.00 -7.77
C PHE A 58 11.11 7.66 -8.28
N GLN A 59 10.34 6.97 -7.44
CA GLN A 59 8.96 6.61 -7.73
C GLN A 59 8.03 7.25 -6.70
N VAL A 60 6.99 7.94 -7.16
CA VAL A 60 5.91 8.44 -6.30
C VAL A 60 4.78 7.41 -6.31
N VAL A 61 4.44 6.88 -5.14
CA VAL A 61 3.37 5.91 -4.94
C VAL A 61 2.24 6.54 -4.14
N PHE A 62 1.05 6.58 -4.72
CA PHE A 62 -0.16 7.06 -4.05
C PHE A 62 -0.83 5.91 -3.31
N ALA A 63 -1.00 6.07 -1.99
CA ALA A 63 -1.70 5.09 -1.18
C ALA A 63 -3.21 5.41 -1.17
N PHE A 64 -4.02 4.46 -1.62
CA PHE A 64 -5.47 4.56 -1.57
C PHE A 64 -6.00 3.54 -0.58
N GLN A 65 -6.84 3.98 0.37
CA GLN A 65 -7.58 3.07 1.21
C GLN A 65 -8.77 2.53 0.41
N ILE A 66 -8.75 1.23 0.14
CA ILE A 66 -9.89 0.52 -0.45
C ILE A 66 -10.67 -0.10 0.70
N LYS A 67 -12.01 -0.05 0.65
CA LYS A 67 -12.84 -0.81 1.60
C LYS A 67 -12.47 -2.29 1.49
N GLY A 68 -12.23 -2.94 2.62
CA GLY A 68 -11.90 -4.37 2.66
C GLY A 68 -12.97 -5.19 1.96
N VAL A 69 -12.55 -6.23 1.25
CA VAL A 69 -13.47 -7.16 0.62
C VAL A 69 -13.78 -8.24 1.67
N HIS A 70 -15.05 -8.35 2.07
CA HIS A 70 -15.49 -9.34 3.06
C HIS A 70 -15.19 -10.77 2.57
N SER A 71 -15.04 -11.73 3.47
CA SER A 71 -14.70 -13.12 3.13
C SER A 71 -15.83 -13.86 2.40
N GLN A 72 -17.06 -13.35 2.50
CA GLN A 72 -18.23 -13.80 1.76
C GLN A 72 -18.57 -12.74 0.73
N ILE A 73 -18.18 -12.97 -0.53
CA ILE A 73 -18.44 -12.07 -1.65
C ILE A 73 -19.43 -12.78 -2.57
N TYR A 74 -20.55 -12.14 -2.85
CA TYR A 74 -21.48 -12.66 -3.86
C TYR A 74 -20.91 -12.42 -5.27
N PRO A 75 -21.21 -13.26 -6.27
CA PRO A 75 -20.71 -13.09 -7.63
C PRO A 75 -20.98 -11.70 -8.22
N GLU A 76 -22.13 -11.09 -7.94
CA GLU A 76 -22.44 -9.71 -8.34
C GLU A 76 -21.49 -8.66 -7.74
N GLU A 77 -21.06 -8.83 -6.50
CA GLU A 77 -20.14 -7.91 -5.83
C GLU A 77 -18.73 -8.02 -6.41
N ILE A 78 -18.29 -9.23 -6.78
CA ILE A 78 -17.03 -9.44 -7.51
C ILE A 78 -17.08 -8.71 -8.85
N ALA A 79 -18.17 -8.84 -9.59
CA ALA A 79 -18.34 -8.17 -10.88
C ALA A 79 -18.29 -6.64 -10.73
N SER A 80 -18.95 -6.09 -9.71
CA SER A 80 -18.94 -4.65 -9.42
C SER A 80 -17.54 -4.13 -9.03
N ILE A 81 -16.83 -4.84 -8.15
CA ILE A 81 -15.46 -4.48 -7.75
C ILE A 81 -14.53 -4.56 -8.95
N SER A 82 -14.60 -5.64 -9.74
CA SER A 82 -13.78 -5.81 -10.94
C SER A 82 -14.05 -4.71 -11.95
N ALA A 83 -15.31 -4.35 -12.21
CA ALA A 83 -15.66 -3.28 -13.13
C ALA A 83 -15.11 -1.93 -12.67
N SER A 84 -15.20 -1.63 -11.37
CA SER A 84 -14.69 -0.39 -10.78
C SER A 84 -13.15 -0.30 -10.87
N ILE A 85 -12.45 -1.40 -10.58
CA ILE A 85 -11.00 -1.47 -10.75
C ILE A 85 -10.63 -1.30 -12.23
N SER A 86 -11.28 -2.02 -13.14
CA SER A 86 -11.02 -1.90 -14.59
C SER A 86 -11.23 -0.48 -15.11
N GLU A 87 -12.27 0.22 -14.65
CA GLU A 87 -12.49 1.62 -15.03
C GLU A 87 -11.39 2.54 -14.48
N ALA A 88 -10.98 2.35 -13.22
CA ALA A 88 -9.88 3.11 -12.63
C ALA A 88 -8.56 2.87 -13.38
N MET A 89 -8.29 1.64 -13.84
CA MET A 89 -7.08 1.32 -14.59
C MET A 89 -6.98 2.00 -15.95
N LYS A 90 -8.10 2.41 -16.57
CA LYS A 90 -8.06 3.22 -17.81
C LYS A 90 -7.41 4.59 -17.61
N SER A 91 -7.33 5.05 -16.37
CA SER A 91 -6.72 6.34 -16.03
C SER A 91 -5.21 6.23 -15.84
N ILE A 92 -4.64 5.03 -15.86
CA ILE A 92 -3.19 4.79 -15.77
C ILE A 92 -2.58 4.98 -17.15
N LEU A 93 -1.62 5.90 -17.25
CA LEU A 93 -0.94 6.20 -18.50
C LEU A 93 0.13 5.14 -18.83
N PRO A 94 0.51 4.98 -20.12
CA PRO A 94 1.58 4.07 -20.49
C PRO A 94 2.88 4.34 -19.71
N GLY A 95 3.40 3.32 -19.04
CA GLY A 95 4.63 3.41 -18.22
C GLY A 95 4.38 3.63 -16.73
N GLU A 96 3.16 3.98 -16.31
CA GLU A 96 2.80 4.05 -14.89
C GLU A 96 2.54 2.66 -14.31
N LYS A 97 2.84 2.49 -13.01
CA LYS A 97 2.65 1.23 -12.28
C LYS A 97 1.71 1.45 -11.10
N CYS A 98 0.74 0.57 -10.93
CA CYS A 98 -0.16 0.55 -9.78
C CYS A 98 -0.02 -0.78 -9.03
N THR A 99 0.17 -0.68 -7.71
CA THR A 99 0.26 -1.84 -6.81
C THR A 99 -0.94 -1.84 -5.88
N PHE A 100 -1.70 -2.93 -5.86
CA PHE A 100 -2.84 -3.10 -4.97
C PHE A 100 -2.43 -3.90 -3.75
N LEU A 101 -2.60 -3.32 -2.56
CA LEU A 101 -2.53 -4.05 -1.30
C LEU A 101 -3.95 -4.23 -0.76
N LEU A 102 -4.50 -5.42 -0.91
CA LEU A 102 -5.83 -5.76 -0.43
C LEU A 102 -5.70 -6.43 0.94
N GLY A 103 -6.08 -5.69 1.99
CA GLY A 103 -6.18 -6.24 3.34
C GLY A 103 -7.42 -7.12 3.48
N ARG A 104 -7.27 -8.30 4.09
CA ARG A 104 -8.40 -9.14 4.50
C ARG A 104 -8.89 -8.62 5.87
N TYR A 105 -9.88 -7.73 5.87
CA TYR A 105 -10.57 -7.32 7.10
C TYR A 105 -11.89 -8.11 7.20
N SER A 106 -11.89 -9.12 8.05
CA SER A 106 -13.12 -9.70 8.60
C SER A 106 -13.40 -8.97 9.91
N ASP A 107 -14.17 -7.88 9.85
CA ASP A 107 -14.83 -7.32 11.02
C ASP A 107 -16.34 -7.51 10.84
N ASP A 108 -16.88 -8.50 11.57
CA ASP A 108 -18.29 -8.91 11.54
C ASP A 108 -19.21 -7.95 12.33
N SER A 109 -18.65 -6.91 12.95
CA SER A 109 -19.39 -6.04 13.88
C SER A 109 -20.61 -5.36 13.25
N ALA A 110 -20.54 -5.00 11.96
CA ALA A 110 -21.65 -4.36 11.25
C ALA A 110 -22.76 -5.32 10.82
N ARG A 111 -22.47 -6.62 10.70
CA ARG A 111 -23.44 -7.64 10.25
C ARG A 111 -24.41 -8.05 11.37
N LEU A 112 -23.95 -7.99 12.63
CA LEU A 112 -24.76 -8.29 13.82
C LEU A 112 -25.89 -7.28 14.06
N GLU A 113 -25.81 -6.07 13.50
CA GLU A 113 -26.85 -5.04 13.66
C GLU A 113 -28.08 -5.27 12.76
N HIS A 114 -27.98 -6.16 11.77
CA HIS A 114 -29.03 -6.43 10.78
C HIS A 114 -29.54 -7.88 10.82
N LEU A 115 -29.21 -8.64 11.88
CA LEU A 115 -29.70 -9.99 12.19
C LEU A 115 -30.57 -9.98 13.45
#